data_AF-A0A3M0ZID4-F1
#
_entry.id   AF-A0A3M0ZID4-F1
#
_cell.length_a   1.000
_cell.length_b   1.000
_cell.length_c   1.000
_cell.angle_alpha   90.00
_cell.angle_beta   90.00
_cell.angle_gamma   90.00
#
_symmetry.space_group_name_H-M   'P 1'
#
loop_
_entity.id
_entity.type
_entity.pdbx_description
1 polymer ?
#
loop_
_entity_poly.entity_id
_entity_poly.type
_entity_poly.pdbx_seq_one_letter_code
_entity_poly.pdbx_strand_id
1 'polypeptide(L)'
;MVGDEGDVAEVGLDGKLIATRVLGGDLEGVTCDPASGLVYVVREGHEILFELDPDTLKPRRRFLIDRSFGGDPNFLRRGGDGIEGLTFVPSKSDPEGGRFYAVNQYDPPVLVELRVPLRSSQDPIAAAEITGAWPLGPAPLSGVTWDPPTGVFLVPSALWHSALVVSRSGTKLGSVRIPGFMQEGITRVPGGSFVIAQDSGGLVKWTPPRDPFAEALRSRGSVGQDRSGNGHEGKPD
;
A
#
# COMPACT_ATOMS: atom_id res chain seq x y z
N MET A 1 -6.07 -3.26 12.05
CA MET A 1 -5.82 -4.59 11.46
C MET A 1 -7.13 -5.12 10.93
N VAL A 2 -7.04 -6.02 9.96
CA VAL A 2 -8.16 -6.70 9.33
C VAL A 2 -7.78 -8.15 9.08
N GLY A 3 -8.74 -8.99 8.74
CA GLY A 3 -8.48 -10.36 8.33
C GLY A 3 -9.64 -10.99 7.55
N ASP A 4 -9.35 -12.15 6.98
CA ASP A 4 -10.11 -12.85 5.94
C ASP A 4 -11.52 -13.27 6.39
N GLU A 5 -11.69 -13.50 7.69
CA GLU A 5 -13.01 -13.80 8.29
C GLU A 5 -13.90 -12.55 8.46
N GLY A 6 -13.35 -11.39 8.10
CA GLY A 6 -14.03 -10.11 8.07
C GLY A 6 -13.99 -9.35 9.38
N ASP A 7 -12.96 -9.59 10.18
CA ASP A 7 -12.67 -8.85 11.40
C ASP A 7 -11.98 -7.52 11.09
N VAL A 8 -12.34 -6.48 11.84
CA VAL A 8 -11.60 -5.22 11.92
C VAL A 8 -11.24 -4.99 13.38
N ALA A 9 -9.96 -4.80 13.65
CA ALA A 9 -9.44 -4.64 15.00
C ALA A 9 -8.55 -3.39 15.14
N GLU A 10 -8.75 -2.66 16.24
CA GLU A 10 -7.79 -1.70 16.75
C GLU A 10 -6.87 -2.40 17.74
N VAL A 11 -5.55 -2.26 17.55
CA VAL A 11 -4.54 -2.91 18.37
C VAL A 11 -3.56 -1.86 18.88
N GLY A 12 -3.33 -1.84 20.18
CA GLY A 12 -2.37 -0.96 20.83
C GLY A 12 -0.93 -1.28 20.43
N LEU A 13 -0.01 -0.33 20.63
CA LEU A 13 1.42 -0.53 20.34
C LEU A 13 2.07 -1.62 21.23
N ASP A 14 1.42 -2.00 22.33
CA ASP A 14 1.79 -3.13 23.18
C ASP A 14 1.23 -4.48 22.68
N GLY A 15 0.55 -4.47 21.53
CA GLY A 15 -0.07 -5.65 20.92
C GLY A 15 -1.43 -6.02 21.51
N LYS A 16 -1.98 -5.25 22.46
CA LYS A 16 -3.29 -5.55 23.04
C LYS A 16 -4.42 -5.10 22.14
N LEU A 17 -5.45 -5.93 22.02
CA LEU A 17 -6.70 -5.56 21.37
C LEU A 17 -7.39 -4.44 22.15
N ILE A 18 -7.75 -3.36 21.46
CA ILE A 18 -8.47 -2.20 22.00
C ILE A 18 -9.95 -2.29 21.64
N ALA A 19 -10.26 -2.54 20.37
CA ALA A 19 -11.61 -2.66 19.84
C ALA A 19 -11.64 -3.68 18.70
N THR A 20 -12.80 -4.32 18.49
CA THR A 20 -13.02 -5.22 17.36
C THR A 20 -14.45 -5.13 16.83
N ARG A 21 -14.63 -5.47 15.57
CA ARG A 21 -15.92 -5.59 14.90
C ARG A 21 -15.82 -6.54 13.72
N VAL A 22 -16.84 -7.37 13.54
CA VAL A 22 -17.02 -8.21 12.35
C VAL A 22 -17.86 -7.45 11.30
N LEU A 23 -17.31 -7.26 10.10
CA LEU A 23 -18.04 -6.79 8.92
C LEU A 23 -18.36 -7.94 7.94
N GLY A 24 -17.59 -9.03 8.01
CA GLY A 24 -17.75 -10.25 7.21
C GLY A 24 -17.18 -10.18 5.79
N GLY A 25 -16.71 -11.33 5.31
CA GLY A 25 -16.01 -11.52 4.03
C GLY A 25 -14.52 -11.16 4.10
N ASP A 26 -13.77 -11.41 3.02
CA ASP A 26 -12.32 -11.13 2.93
C ASP A 26 -12.02 -9.66 3.10
N LEU A 27 -11.69 -9.24 4.32
CA LEU A 27 -11.23 -7.88 4.55
C LEU A 27 -9.72 -7.83 4.48
N GLU A 28 -9.26 -7.11 3.48
CA GLU A 28 -7.86 -6.84 3.24
C GLU A 28 -7.53 -5.38 3.57
N GLY A 29 -6.29 -4.98 3.30
CA GLY A 29 -5.83 -3.59 3.21
C GLY A 29 -6.59 -2.55 4.06
N VAL A 30 -5.99 -2.12 5.17
CA VAL A 30 -6.54 -1.06 6.03
C VAL A 30 -5.65 0.19 6.05
N THR A 31 -6.27 1.37 5.98
CA THR A 31 -5.57 2.66 6.11
C THR A 31 -6.45 3.71 6.80
N CYS A 32 -5.93 4.92 6.98
CA CYS A 32 -6.71 6.05 7.48
C CYS A 32 -6.38 7.33 6.69
N ASP A 33 -7.36 8.23 6.59
CA ASP A 33 -7.08 9.61 6.18
C ASP A 33 -6.63 10.40 7.44
N PRO A 34 -5.37 10.86 7.51
CA PRO A 34 -4.88 11.56 8.70
C PRO A 34 -5.53 12.93 8.91
N ALA A 35 -6.19 13.51 7.90
CA ALA A 35 -6.86 14.80 8.03
C ALA A 35 -8.23 14.67 8.72
N SER A 36 -8.96 13.58 8.47
CA SER A 36 -10.29 13.33 9.04
C SER A 36 -10.31 12.32 10.18
N GLY A 37 -9.27 11.46 10.27
CA GLY A 37 -9.22 10.33 11.19
C GLY A 37 -10.08 9.14 10.77
N LEU A 38 -10.75 9.20 9.60
CA LEU A 38 -11.58 8.11 9.12
C LEU A 38 -10.72 6.91 8.70
N VAL A 39 -11.23 5.71 8.99
CA VAL A 39 -10.58 4.44 8.67
C VAL A 39 -11.18 3.88 7.40
N TYR A 40 -10.35 3.29 6.56
CA TYR A 40 -10.76 2.68 5.30
C TYR A 40 -10.25 1.25 5.22
N VAL A 41 -11.13 0.34 4.80
CA VAL A 41 -10.85 -1.10 4.69
C VAL A 41 -11.33 -1.59 3.34
N VAL A 42 -10.52 -2.35 2.61
CA VAL A 42 -10.94 -2.95 1.35
C VAL A 42 -11.42 -4.38 1.57
N ARG A 43 -12.39 -4.81 0.76
CA ARG A 43 -12.86 -6.19 0.73
C ARG A 43 -12.55 -6.83 -0.61
N GLU A 44 -11.85 -7.96 -0.56
CA GLU A 44 -11.47 -8.75 -1.72
C GLU A 44 -12.69 -9.41 -2.40
N GLY A 45 -12.53 -9.76 -3.68
CA GLY A 45 -13.52 -10.43 -4.53
C GLY A 45 -14.76 -9.60 -4.93
N HIS A 46 -15.14 -8.61 -4.11
CA HIS A 46 -16.21 -7.65 -4.39
C HIS A 46 -15.68 -6.23 -4.63
N GLU A 47 -14.41 -6.00 -4.32
CA GLU A 47 -13.68 -4.74 -4.45
C GLU A 47 -14.46 -3.56 -3.87
N ILE A 48 -14.86 -3.73 -2.61
CA ILE A 48 -15.57 -2.70 -1.85
C ILE A 48 -14.59 -2.05 -0.89
N LEU A 49 -14.46 -0.73 -0.99
CA LEU A 49 -13.80 0.08 0.02
C LEU A 49 -14.85 0.58 1.02
N PHE A 50 -14.75 0.14 2.27
CA PHE A 50 -15.55 0.64 3.37
C PHE A 50 -14.90 1.90 3.97
N GLU A 51 -15.70 2.94 4.20
CA GLU A 51 -15.33 4.03 5.13
C GLU A 51 -15.95 3.73 6.48
N LEU A 52 -15.12 3.66 7.52
CA LEU A 52 -15.51 3.32 8.86
C LEU A 52 -15.40 4.54 9.78
N ASP A 53 -16.35 4.63 10.71
CA ASP A 53 -16.24 5.48 11.88
C ASP A 53 -15.12 4.95 12.80
N PRO A 54 -14.11 5.75 13.16
CA PRO A 54 -12.94 5.26 13.89
C PRO A 54 -13.26 4.83 15.32
N ASP A 55 -14.24 5.45 15.97
CA ASP A 55 -14.59 5.17 17.36
C ASP A 55 -15.41 3.88 17.50
N THR A 56 -16.21 3.55 16.48
CA THR A 56 -17.16 2.43 16.54
C THR A 56 -16.86 1.31 15.55
N LEU A 57 -15.95 1.54 14.60
CA LEU A 57 -15.64 0.72 13.43
C LEU A 57 -16.85 0.46 12.51
N LYS A 58 -17.95 1.19 12.68
CA LYS A 58 -19.17 1.02 11.88
C LYS A 58 -18.96 1.55 10.46
N PRO A 59 -19.38 0.80 9.42
CA PRO A 59 -19.41 1.33 8.06
C PRO A 59 -20.34 2.54 7.96
N ARG A 60 -19.82 3.63 7.38
CA ARG A 60 -20.53 4.87 7.06
C ARG A 60 -20.90 4.94 5.59
N ARG A 61 -19.95 4.60 4.72
CA ARG A 61 -20.09 4.60 3.26
C ARG A 61 -19.39 3.40 2.65
N ARG A 62 -19.74 3.11 1.40
CA ARG A 62 -19.10 2.07 0.57
C ARG A 62 -18.70 2.69 -0.75
N PHE A 63 -17.51 2.35 -1.23
CA PHE A 63 -17.06 2.70 -2.57
C PHE A 63 -16.80 1.43 -3.36
N LEU A 64 -17.49 1.29 -4.48
CA LEU A 64 -17.31 0.18 -5.40
C LEU A 64 -16.13 0.51 -6.30
N ILE A 65 -15.04 -0.25 -6.20
CA ILE A 65 -13.86 -0.03 -7.03
C ILE A 65 -14.14 -0.63 -8.41
N ASP A 66 -14.08 0.22 -9.43
CA ASP A 66 -14.14 -0.23 -10.81
C ASP A 66 -12.87 -1.02 -11.15
N ARG A 67 -13.05 -2.25 -11.64
CA ARG A 67 -11.96 -3.15 -12.04
C ARG A 67 -11.42 -2.82 -13.44
N SER A 68 -12.01 -1.84 -14.12
CA SER A 68 -11.60 -1.41 -15.46
C SER A 68 -10.43 -0.43 -15.40
N PHE A 69 -9.53 -0.53 -16.39
CA PHE A 69 -8.47 0.47 -16.57
C PHE A 69 -7.93 0.43 -18.01
N GLY A 70 -7.58 1.59 -18.56
CA GLY A 70 -6.93 1.66 -19.88
C GLY A 70 -7.75 1.10 -21.04
N GLY A 71 -9.09 1.06 -20.91
CA GLY A 71 -9.99 0.47 -21.90
C GLY A 71 -10.22 -1.04 -21.76
N ASP A 72 -9.59 -1.70 -20.78
CA ASP A 72 -9.85 -3.10 -20.43
C ASP A 72 -10.88 -3.17 -19.29
N PRO A 73 -12.11 -3.69 -19.51
CA PRO A 73 -13.13 -3.83 -18.47
C PRO A 73 -12.79 -4.90 -17.42
N ASN A 74 -11.81 -5.77 -17.68
CA ASN A 74 -11.37 -6.82 -16.77
C ASN A 74 -9.89 -6.68 -16.42
N PHE A 75 -9.40 -5.43 -16.35
CA PHE A 75 -8.00 -5.15 -16.04
C PHE A 75 -7.55 -5.84 -14.74
N LEU A 76 -8.31 -5.67 -13.65
CA LEU A 76 -8.18 -6.53 -12.47
C LEU A 76 -9.05 -7.77 -12.69
N ARG A 77 -8.46 -8.94 -12.92
CA ARG A 77 -9.22 -10.15 -13.27
C ARG A 77 -9.94 -10.75 -12.05
N ARG A 78 -11.14 -11.28 -12.26
CA ARG A 78 -11.88 -12.04 -11.23
C ARG A 78 -11.35 -13.46 -11.13
N GLY A 79 -11.40 -14.06 -9.94
CA GLY A 79 -11.16 -15.49 -9.73
C GLY A 79 -9.70 -15.92 -9.58
N GLY A 80 -8.78 -14.95 -9.55
CA GLY A 80 -7.47 -15.05 -8.93
C GLY A 80 -7.34 -13.79 -8.06
N ASP A 81 -6.78 -13.95 -6.88
CA ASP A 81 -6.88 -13.04 -5.73
C ASP A 81 -6.71 -11.52 -6.07
N GLY A 82 -7.42 -10.68 -5.33
CA GLY A 82 -7.77 -9.30 -5.63
C GLY A 82 -6.91 -8.27 -4.92
N ILE A 83 -7.54 -7.23 -4.39
CA ILE A 83 -6.85 -6.12 -3.72
C ILE A 83 -6.53 -6.53 -2.28
N GLU A 84 -5.23 -6.67 -1.97
CA GLU A 84 -4.72 -7.12 -0.66
C GLU A 84 -4.24 -5.96 0.22
N GLY A 85 -3.69 -4.92 -0.41
CA GLY A 85 -3.06 -3.82 0.29
C GLY A 85 -3.72 -2.51 -0.02
N LEU A 86 -3.76 -1.61 0.97
CA LEU A 86 -4.31 -0.28 0.84
C LEU A 86 -3.52 0.75 1.66
N THR A 87 -3.22 1.90 1.07
CA THR A 87 -2.70 3.06 1.78
C THR A 87 -3.32 4.35 1.25
N PHE A 88 -3.51 5.34 2.12
CA PHE A 88 -3.92 6.68 1.73
C PHE A 88 -2.70 7.62 1.60
N VAL A 89 -2.65 8.40 0.53
CA VAL A 89 -1.63 9.42 0.27
C VAL A 89 -2.30 10.79 0.28
N PRO A 90 -2.11 11.59 1.36
CA PRO A 90 -2.71 12.92 1.47
C PRO A 90 -2.16 13.89 0.43
N SER A 91 -3.04 14.77 -0.07
CA SER A 91 -2.67 15.84 -0.99
C SER A 91 -3.60 17.03 -0.83
N LYS A 92 -3.06 18.18 -0.40
CA LYS A 92 -3.83 19.43 -0.25
C LYS A 92 -4.33 19.98 -1.59
N SER A 93 -3.70 19.60 -2.70
CA SER A 93 -4.11 20.02 -4.04
C SER A 93 -5.13 19.08 -4.67
N ASP A 94 -5.41 17.92 -4.06
CA ASP A 94 -6.46 17.03 -4.55
C ASP A 94 -7.81 17.47 -3.97
N PRO A 95 -8.87 17.63 -4.78
CA PRO A 95 -10.19 18.03 -4.29
C PRO A 95 -10.80 17.03 -3.30
N GLU A 96 -10.36 15.76 -3.31
CA GLU A 96 -10.81 14.74 -2.36
C GLU A 96 -9.93 14.69 -1.09
N GLY A 97 -8.84 15.48 -1.05
CA GLY A 97 -7.87 15.53 0.05
C GLY A 97 -6.72 14.53 -0.07
N GLY A 98 -6.77 13.64 -1.06
CA GLY A 98 -5.73 12.66 -1.32
C GLY A 98 -6.18 11.58 -2.30
N ARG A 99 -5.36 10.53 -2.40
CA ARG A 99 -5.59 9.37 -3.26
C ARG A 99 -5.34 8.10 -2.46
N PHE A 100 -6.09 7.06 -2.76
CA PHE A 100 -5.76 5.73 -2.26
C PHE A 100 -4.79 5.07 -3.24
N TYR A 101 -3.89 4.27 -2.71
CA TYR A 101 -3.05 3.37 -3.47
C TYR A 101 -3.28 1.97 -2.96
N ALA A 102 -3.52 1.05 -3.88
CA ALA A 102 -3.82 -0.33 -3.54
C ALA A 102 -2.96 -1.28 -4.35
N VAL A 103 -2.66 -2.46 -3.81
CA VAL A 103 -1.97 -3.51 -4.57
C VAL A 103 -2.90 -4.66 -4.85
N ASN A 104 -2.92 -5.12 -6.10
CA ASN A 104 -3.61 -6.33 -6.50
C ASN A 104 -2.63 -7.50 -6.42
N GLN A 105 -3.03 -8.63 -5.83
CA GLN A 105 -2.13 -9.75 -5.53
C GLN A 105 -1.56 -10.40 -6.78
N TYR A 106 -2.47 -10.79 -7.70
CA TYR A 106 -2.20 -11.51 -8.95
C TYR A 106 -2.88 -10.83 -10.13
N ASP A 107 -2.67 -11.33 -11.35
CA ASP A 107 -3.52 -11.09 -12.52
C ASP A 107 -4.20 -9.70 -12.69
N PRO A 108 -3.42 -8.60 -12.78
CA PRO A 108 -1.95 -8.54 -12.68
C PRO A 108 -1.45 -8.11 -11.28
N PRO A 109 -0.23 -8.52 -10.87
CA PRO A 109 0.43 -7.95 -9.70
C PRO A 109 0.80 -6.48 -9.94
N VAL A 110 -0.03 -5.57 -9.43
CA VAL A 110 -0.04 -4.16 -9.81
C VAL A 110 -0.25 -3.25 -8.61
N LEU A 111 0.38 -2.09 -8.62
CA LEU A 111 -0.02 -0.95 -7.78
C LEU A 111 -1.00 -0.10 -8.56
N VAL A 112 -2.19 0.14 -8.03
CA VAL A 112 -3.18 1.05 -8.60
C VAL A 112 -3.33 2.30 -7.76
N GLU A 113 -3.54 3.44 -8.42
CA GLU A 113 -4.02 4.67 -7.80
C GLU A 113 -5.53 4.74 -7.97
N LEU A 114 -6.24 4.93 -6.85
CA LEU A 114 -7.69 5.04 -6.81
C LEU A 114 -8.11 6.46 -6.46
N ARG A 115 -9.01 7.01 -7.28
CA ARG A 115 -9.80 8.20 -6.96
C ARG A 115 -11.10 7.75 -6.29
N VAL A 116 -11.31 8.24 -5.07
CA VAL A 116 -12.52 7.98 -4.29
C VAL A 116 -13.19 9.33 -4.01
N PRO A 117 -14.49 9.51 -4.28
CA PRO A 117 -15.19 10.80 -4.11
C PRO A 117 -15.52 11.07 -2.64
N LEU A 118 -14.49 11.21 -1.81
CA LEU A 118 -14.63 11.38 -0.36
C LEU A 118 -15.41 12.64 0.02
N ARG A 119 -15.26 13.72 -0.76
CA ARG A 119 -15.82 15.05 -0.49
C ARG A 119 -16.84 15.47 -1.54
N SER A 120 -16.60 15.12 -2.80
CA SER A 120 -17.49 15.48 -3.92
C SER A 120 -18.80 14.69 -3.94
N SER A 121 -18.87 13.52 -3.30
CA SER A 121 -20.11 12.76 -3.10
C SER A 121 -20.43 12.60 -1.61
N GLN A 122 -21.73 12.63 -1.30
CA GLN A 122 -22.30 12.30 0.01
C GLN A 122 -23.13 11.01 -0.04
N ASP A 123 -23.11 10.30 -1.17
CA ASP A 123 -23.91 9.09 -1.34
C ASP A 123 -23.41 7.98 -0.41
N PRO A 124 -24.32 7.15 0.12
CA PRO A 124 -23.93 6.02 0.95
C PRO A 124 -23.14 4.96 0.17
N ILE A 125 -23.31 4.93 -1.16
CA ILE A 125 -22.60 4.07 -2.10
C ILE A 125 -22.17 4.93 -3.29
N ALA A 126 -20.87 4.94 -3.60
CA ALA A 126 -20.32 5.65 -4.77
C ALA A 126 -19.28 4.78 -5.50
N ALA A 127 -18.84 5.20 -6.68
CA ALA A 127 -17.79 4.50 -7.42
C ALA A 127 -16.40 5.05 -7.08
N ALA A 128 -15.41 4.17 -6.99
CA ALA A 128 -13.99 4.49 -6.97
C ALA A 128 -13.36 4.11 -8.32
N GLU A 129 -12.55 5.01 -8.87
CA GLU A 129 -11.97 4.89 -10.22
C GLU A 129 -10.47 4.59 -10.14
N ILE A 130 -9.98 3.62 -10.93
CA ILE A 130 -8.54 3.45 -11.15
C ILE A 130 -8.05 4.56 -12.08
N THR A 131 -7.20 5.45 -11.58
CA THR A 131 -6.63 6.57 -12.35
C THR A 131 -5.18 6.36 -12.76
N GLY A 132 -4.53 5.32 -12.24
CA GLY A 132 -3.17 4.92 -12.59
C GLY A 132 -2.92 3.47 -12.21
N ALA A 133 -2.08 2.78 -12.96
CA ALA A 133 -1.71 1.39 -12.68
C ALA A 133 -0.26 1.12 -13.10
N TRP A 134 0.51 0.47 -12.22
CA TRP A 134 1.93 0.19 -12.42
C TRP A 134 2.27 -1.25 -12.04
N PRO A 135 2.59 -2.12 -13.01
CA PRO A 135 2.98 -3.51 -12.73
C PRO A 135 4.25 -3.59 -11.89
N LEU A 136 4.20 -4.31 -10.77
CA LEU A 136 5.29 -4.35 -9.79
C LEU A 136 6.16 -5.61 -9.85
N GLY A 137 5.87 -6.55 -10.75
CA GLY A 137 6.68 -7.77 -10.92
C GLY A 137 6.06 -8.97 -10.20
N PRO A 138 6.85 -9.87 -9.60
CA PRO A 138 6.33 -11.16 -9.18
C PRO A 138 5.28 -11.00 -8.07
N ALA A 139 4.17 -11.71 -8.25
CA ALA A 139 3.15 -11.95 -7.25
C ALA A 139 3.67 -12.93 -6.16
N PRO A 140 2.92 -13.08 -5.04
CA PRO A 140 1.82 -12.25 -4.58
C PRO A 140 2.30 -10.94 -3.95
N LEU A 141 1.63 -9.83 -4.25
CA LEU A 141 1.75 -8.57 -3.50
C LEU A 141 0.71 -8.55 -2.39
N SER A 142 1.10 -8.28 -1.15
CA SER A 142 0.25 -8.57 0.02
C SER A 142 0.04 -7.37 0.95
N GLY A 143 0.41 -6.17 0.50
CA GLY A 143 0.30 -4.98 1.31
C GLY A 143 0.93 -3.77 0.63
N VAL A 144 0.64 -2.60 1.15
CA VAL A 144 1.33 -1.37 0.75
C VAL A 144 1.30 -0.37 1.90
N THR A 145 2.44 0.26 2.17
CA THR A 145 2.51 1.36 3.12
C THR A 145 3.26 2.54 2.51
N TRP A 146 2.79 3.75 2.83
CA TRP A 146 3.34 5.01 2.35
C TRP A 146 4.26 5.65 3.39
N ASP A 147 5.39 6.19 2.94
CA ASP A 147 6.25 7.05 3.75
C ASP A 147 6.15 8.52 3.30
N PRO A 148 5.42 9.37 4.03
CA PRO A 148 5.28 10.79 3.68
C PRO A 148 6.61 11.56 3.54
N PRO A 149 7.63 11.35 4.40
CA PRO A 149 8.90 12.06 4.27
C PRO A 149 9.64 11.83 2.96
N THR A 150 9.67 10.59 2.48
CA THR A 150 10.45 10.21 1.29
C THR A 150 9.62 10.15 0.02
N GLY A 151 8.30 10.08 0.13
CA GLY A 151 7.42 10.04 -1.01
C GLY A 151 7.41 8.68 -1.73
N VAL A 152 7.69 7.59 -1.00
CA VAL A 152 7.80 6.24 -1.56
C VAL A 152 6.96 5.22 -0.81
N PHE A 153 6.63 4.13 -1.50
CA PHE A 153 5.91 2.99 -0.97
C PHE A 153 6.86 1.85 -0.60
N LEU A 154 6.42 1.05 0.38
CA LEU A 154 6.95 -0.26 0.67
C LEU A 154 5.85 -1.29 0.40
N VAL A 155 6.11 -2.26 -0.48
CA VAL A 155 5.14 -3.26 -0.95
C VAL A 155 5.69 -4.66 -0.64
N PRO A 156 5.25 -5.32 0.44
CA PRO A 156 5.66 -6.69 0.76
C PRO A 156 5.11 -7.69 -0.26
N SER A 157 5.75 -8.86 -0.29
CA SER A 157 5.20 -10.06 -0.90
C SER A 157 4.90 -11.09 0.17
N ALA A 158 3.78 -11.81 0.04
CA ALA A 158 3.45 -12.90 0.96
C ALA A 158 4.40 -14.10 0.81
N LEU A 159 4.92 -14.38 -0.39
CA LEU A 159 5.82 -15.53 -0.61
C LEU A 159 7.29 -15.20 -0.37
N TRP A 160 7.70 -13.96 -0.58
CA TRP A 160 9.10 -13.57 -0.51
C TRP A 160 9.36 -12.82 0.78
N HIS A 161 10.48 -13.12 1.45
CA HIS A 161 10.95 -12.39 2.63
C HIS A 161 11.50 -11.00 2.26
N SER A 162 10.77 -10.26 1.43
CA SER A 162 11.19 -8.98 0.87
C SER A 162 10.01 -8.06 0.61
N ALA A 163 10.28 -6.76 0.66
CA ALA A 163 9.38 -5.75 0.15
C ALA A 163 10.06 -4.92 -0.93
N LEU A 164 9.30 -4.56 -1.96
CA LEU A 164 9.72 -3.62 -2.99
C LEU A 164 9.64 -2.20 -2.43
N VAL A 165 10.62 -1.37 -2.78
CA VAL A 165 10.55 0.09 -2.56
C VAL A 165 10.18 0.73 -3.89
N VAL A 166 9.06 1.45 -3.92
CA VAL A 166 8.43 1.91 -5.17
C VAL A 166 8.11 3.40 -5.08
N SER A 167 8.39 4.16 -6.15
CA SER A 167 7.98 5.57 -6.23
C SER A 167 6.46 5.72 -6.39
N ARG A 168 5.95 6.93 -6.20
CA ARG A 168 4.55 7.26 -6.48
C ARG A 168 4.10 6.94 -7.92
N SER A 169 5.04 6.99 -8.87
CA SER A 169 4.81 6.68 -10.28
C SER A 169 5.09 5.22 -10.64
N GLY A 170 5.11 4.31 -9.66
CA GLY A 170 5.34 2.89 -9.86
C GLY A 170 6.76 2.48 -10.25
N THR A 171 7.73 3.39 -10.16
CA THR A 171 9.13 3.06 -10.47
C THR A 171 9.72 2.27 -9.32
N LYS A 172 10.20 1.05 -9.59
CA LYS A 172 10.95 0.26 -8.61
C LYS A 172 12.29 0.93 -8.32
N LEU A 173 12.50 1.26 -7.06
CA LEU A 173 13.72 1.90 -6.56
C LEU A 173 14.67 0.86 -5.96
N GLY A 174 14.13 -0.27 -5.49
CA GLY A 174 14.90 -1.39 -4.98
C GLY A 174 14.02 -2.38 -4.24
N SER A 175 14.65 -3.23 -3.42
CA SER A 175 13.96 -4.12 -2.50
C SER A 175 14.74 -4.21 -1.19
N VAL A 176 14.04 -4.54 -0.11
CA VAL A 176 14.62 -4.78 1.21
C VAL A 176 14.15 -6.13 1.73
N ARG A 177 15.01 -6.84 2.44
CA ARG A 177 14.64 -8.08 3.14
C ARG A 177 13.86 -7.74 4.41
N ILE A 178 12.72 -8.40 4.61
CA ILE A 178 11.88 -8.25 5.79
C ILE A 178 11.78 -9.58 6.55
N PRO A 179 11.61 -9.57 7.89
CA PRO A 179 11.41 -10.79 8.66
C PRO A 179 9.99 -11.34 8.50
N GLY A 180 9.74 -12.50 9.10
CA GLY A 180 8.45 -13.18 9.04
C GLY A 180 8.30 -14.10 7.82
N PHE A 181 7.09 -14.60 7.64
CA PHE A 181 6.64 -15.52 6.60
C PHE A 181 5.16 -15.19 6.30
N MET A 182 4.72 -15.26 5.03
CA MET A 182 3.35 -14.91 4.65
C MET A 182 2.92 -13.54 5.19
N GLN A 183 3.66 -12.50 4.81
CA GLN A 183 3.39 -11.14 5.27
C GLN A 183 2.11 -10.59 4.62
N GLU A 184 1.06 -10.32 5.40
CA GLU A 184 -0.24 -9.80 4.89
C GLU A 184 -0.49 -8.32 5.21
N GLY A 185 0.53 -7.65 5.71
CA GLY A 185 0.43 -6.23 5.99
C GLY A 185 1.68 -5.69 6.67
N ILE A 186 1.98 -4.43 6.43
CA ILE A 186 3.12 -3.76 7.03
C ILE A 186 2.77 -2.30 7.31
N THR A 187 3.18 -1.80 8.48
CA THR A 187 3.05 -0.38 8.80
C THR A 187 4.21 0.10 9.65
N ARG A 188 4.58 1.37 9.48
CA ARG A 188 5.61 2.02 10.29
C ARG A 188 5.00 2.44 11.64
N VAL A 189 5.71 2.15 12.72
CA VAL A 189 5.35 2.59 14.08
C VAL A 189 6.32 3.67 14.57
N PRO A 190 5.96 4.44 15.62
CA PRO A 190 6.87 5.42 16.21
C PRO A 190 8.24 4.84 16.55
N GLY A 191 9.29 5.63 16.34
CA GLY A 191 10.68 5.19 16.52
C GLY A 191 11.32 4.51 15.31
N GLY A 192 10.59 4.41 14.18
CA GLY A 192 11.13 3.94 12.91
C GLY A 192 11.14 2.41 12.74
N SER A 193 10.61 1.67 13.71
CA SER A 193 10.29 0.25 13.54
C SER A 193 9.07 0.08 12.64
N PHE A 194 8.84 -1.16 12.22
CA PHE A 194 7.67 -1.60 11.48
C PHE A 194 7.00 -2.73 12.26
N VAL A 195 5.69 -2.86 12.06
CA VAL A 195 4.91 -4.02 12.47
C VAL A 195 4.42 -4.70 11.21
N ILE A 196 4.55 -6.02 11.16
CA ILE A 196 4.21 -6.86 10.03
C ILE A 196 3.18 -7.89 10.49
N ALA A 197 2.01 -7.93 9.85
CA ALA A 197 1.00 -8.95 10.07
C ALA A 197 1.38 -10.23 9.32
N GLN A 198 1.05 -11.37 9.89
CA GLN A 198 1.34 -12.69 9.31
C GLN A 198 0.03 -13.42 9.05
N ASP A 199 -0.09 -14.06 7.89
CA ASP A 199 -1.23 -14.91 7.53
C ASP A 199 -1.45 -16.04 8.56
N SER A 200 -0.33 -16.61 9.07
CA SER A 200 -0.35 -17.60 10.15
C SER A 200 -0.88 -17.08 11.50
N GLY A 201 -1.24 -15.80 11.57
CA GLY A 201 -1.55 -15.08 12.79
C GLY A 201 -0.33 -14.47 13.47
N GLY A 202 -0.58 -13.42 14.25
CA GLY A 202 0.43 -12.71 15.04
C GLY A 202 1.08 -11.52 14.33
N LEU A 203 1.98 -10.85 15.06
CA LEU A 203 2.64 -9.62 14.64
C LEU A 203 4.15 -9.74 14.84
N VAL A 204 4.92 -9.37 13.82
CA VAL A 204 6.38 -9.24 13.91
C VAL A 204 6.76 -7.77 13.97
N LYS A 205 7.46 -7.38 15.04
CA LYS A 205 8.11 -6.06 15.10
C LYS A 205 9.50 -6.14 14.46
N TRP A 206 9.74 -5.29 13.47
CA TRP A 206 11.00 -5.21 12.74
C TRP A 206 11.63 -3.84 12.90
N THR A 207 12.88 -3.77 13.34
CA THR A 207 13.66 -2.53 13.31
C THR A 207 14.78 -2.72 12.30
N PRO A 208 14.70 -2.09 11.12
CA PRO A 208 15.74 -2.25 10.12
C PRO A 208 17.02 -1.54 10.57
N PRO A 209 18.21 -2.05 10.19
CA PRO A 209 19.48 -1.39 10.53
C PRO A 209 19.64 -0.02 9.85
N ARG A 210 18.87 0.23 8.78
CA ARG A 210 18.79 1.49 8.04
C ARG A 210 17.35 1.71 7.60
N ASP A 211 16.93 2.96 7.46
CA ASP A 211 15.60 3.27 6.93
C ASP A 211 15.48 2.76 5.47
N PRO A 212 14.58 1.80 5.18
CA PRO A 212 14.46 1.17 3.87
C PRO A 212 14.04 2.17 2.79
N PHE A 213 13.26 3.19 3.15
CA PHE A 213 12.82 4.22 2.22
C PHE A 213 13.99 5.12 1.80
N ALA A 214 14.77 5.58 2.78
CA ALA A 214 15.91 6.46 2.53
C ALA A 214 17.07 5.75 1.82
N GLU A 215 17.27 4.45 2.06
CA GLU A 215 18.33 3.67 1.43
C GLU A 215 18.12 3.51 -0.08
N ALA A 216 16.90 3.22 -0.51
CA ALA A 216 16.57 3.08 -1.93
C ALA A 216 16.75 4.38 -2.73
N LEU A 217 16.58 5.54 -2.09
CA LEU A 217 16.84 6.83 -2.73
C LEU A 217 18.34 7.12 -2.88
N ARG A 218 19.16 6.72 -1.90
CA ARG A 218 20.63 6.92 -1.94
C ARG A 218 21.31 6.07 -3.01
N SER A 219 20.88 4.83 -3.20
CA SER A 219 21.49 3.91 -4.18
C SER A 219 21.35 4.37 -5.63
N ARG A 220 20.36 5.22 -5.95
CA ARG A 220 20.26 5.88 -7.27
C ARG A 220 21.19 7.08 -7.44
N GLY A 221 21.41 7.86 -6.38
CA GLY A 221 22.26 9.05 -6.43
C GLY A 221 23.72 8.73 -6.78
N SER A 222 24.20 7.54 -6.38
CA SER A 222 25.57 7.09 -6.64
C SER A 222 25.82 6.57 -8.06
N VAL A 223 24.78 6.25 -8.84
CA VAL A 223 24.95 5.73 -10.22
C VAL A 223 25.15 6.86 -11.24
N GLY A 224 24.93 8.12 -10.84
CA GLY A 224 25.03 9.30 -11.72
C GLY A 224 26.36 10.06 -11.72
N GLN A 225 27.37 9.66 -10.92
CA GLN A 225 28.62 10.43 -10.77
C GLN A 225 29.88 9.81 -11.39
N ASP A 226 29.81 8.63 -12.01
CA ASP A 226 31.00 7.88 -12.47
C ASP A 226 31.18 7.82 -14.00
N ARG A 227 30.87 8.91 -14.73
CA ARG A 227 31.18 9.03 -16.17
C ARG A 227 31.72 10.40 -16.61
N SER A 228 32.61 10.99 -15.81
CA SER A 228 33.45 12.09 -16.28
C SER A 228 34.87 11.96 -15.71
N GLY A 229 35.64 11.02 -16.27
CA GLY A 229 37.03 10.83 -15.89
C GLY A 229 37.80 10.07 -16.97
N ASN A 230 38.70 10.80 -17.63
CA ASN A 230 39.86 10.37 -18.42
C ASN A 230 39.72 10.32 -19.95
N GLY A 231 40.41 11.28 -20.56
CA GLY A 231 40.72 11.34 -21.99
C GLY A 231 41.38 12.68 -22.36
N HIS A 232 42.43 13.08 -21.67
CA HIS A 232 43.39 14.07 -22.18
C HIS A 232 44.80 13.50 -22.16
N GLU A 233 45.61 13.98 -23.10
CA GLU A 233 47.01 13.65 -23.43
C GLU A 233 47.18 12.53 -24.49
N GLY A 234 47.81 12.76 -25.64
CA GLY A 234 48.60 13.92 -26.05
C GLY A 234 48.83 14.05 -27.57
N LYS A 235 49.24 15.27 -27.94
CA LYS A 235 50.16 15.59 -29.04
C LYS A 235 51.60 15.47 -28.50
N PRO A 236 52.70 15.43 -29.29
CA PRO A 236 52.92 15.92 -30.68
C PRO A 236 53.58 14.82 -31.57
N ASP A 237 53.92 14.95 -32.85
CA ASP A 237 54.41 16.04 -33.73
C ASP A 237 53.67 16.06 -35.09
#